data_AF-F4MM93-F1
#
_entry.id   AF-F4MM93-F1
#
_cell.length_a   1.000
_cell.length_b   1.000
_cell.length_c   1.000
_cell.angle_alpha   90.00
_cell.angle_beta   90.00
_cell.angle_gamma   90.00
#
_symmetry.space_group_name_H-M   'P 1'
#
loop_
_entity.id
_entity.type
_entity.pdbx_description
1 polymer ?
#
loop_
_entity_poly.entity_id
_entity_poly.type
_entity_poly.pdbx_seq_one_letter_code
_entity_poly.pdbx_strand_id
1 'polypeptide(L)' 'MKIYYKSIEDLEVSSGSSVFAKGMIKADIFDLEVSSGSYCTIILSSDFLDVEMSSGSMLTLYEEQILRILK' A
#
# COMPACT_ATOMS: atom_id res chain seq x y z
N MET A 1 -6.96 15.11 4.94
CA MET A 1 -7.51 14.44 6.15
C MET A 1 -6.41 13.59 6.78
N LYS A 2 -6.48 13.29 8.09
CA LYS A 2 -5.56 12.33 8.75
C LYS A 2 -6.39 11.23 9.39
N ILE A 3 -5.98 9.98 9.20
CA ILE A 3 -6.61 8.79 9.76
C ILE A 3 -5.53 8.03 10.54
N TYR A 4 -5.93 7.40 11.64
CA TYR A 4 -5.08 6.55 12.46
C TYR A 4 -5.72 5.17 12.54
N TYR A 5 -4.90 4.12 12.45
CA TYR A 5 -5.34 2.74 12.38
C TYR A 5 -4.43 1.86 13.26
N LYS A 6 -4.91 0.67 13.61
CA LYS A 6 -4.09 -0.36 14.26
C LYS A 6 -3.58 -1.38 13.24
N SER A 7 -4.43 -1.76 12.29
CA SER A 7 -4.14 -2.64 11.16
C SER A 7 -4.89 -2.13 9.93
N ILE A 8 -4.31 -2.36 8.76
CA ILE A 8 -4.92 -2.16 7.44
C ILE A 8 -4.47 -3.34 6.60
N GLU A 9 -5.41 -3.98 5.92
CA GLU A 9 -5.18 -5.11 5.01
C GLU A 9 -5.65 -4.78 3.57
N ASP A 10 -6.44 -3.72 3.41
CA ASP A 10 -7.02 -3.26 2.15
C ASP A 10 -6.93 -1.72 2.08
N LEU A 11 -6.46 -1.20 0.95
CA LEU A 11 -6.44 0.23 0.65
C LEU A 11 -6.88 0.51 -0.79
N GLU A 12 -8.06 1.10 -0.95
CA GLU A 12 -8.52 1.65 -2.23
C GLU A 12 -8.22 3.16 -2.34
N VAL A 13 -7.57 3.57 -3.44
CA VAL A 13 -7.24 4.96 -3.75
C VAL A 13 -7.75 5.32 -5.16
N SER A 14 -8.88 6.03 -5.21
CA SER A 14 -9.58 6.33 -6.47
C SER A 14 -9.96 7.82 -6.59
N SER A 15 -10.58 8.18 -7.72
CA SER A 15 -11.14 9.52 -7.98
C SER A 15 -10.15 10.69 -7.90
N GLY A 16 -8.92 10.52 -8.38
CA GLY A 16 -7.88 11.56 -8.34
C GLY A 16 -7.37 11.86 -6.94
N SER A 17 -7.59 10.95 -5.99
CA SER A 17 -7.16 11.11 -4.61
C SER A 17 -5.65 10.98 -4.45
N SER A 18 -5.13 11.51 -3.34
CA SER A 18 -3.71 11.36 -2.98
C SER A 18 -3.59 10.84 -1.56
N VAL A 19 -2.96 9.67 -1.42
CA VAL A 19 -2.73 9.00 -0.13
C VAL A 19 -1.23 8.86 0.11
N PHE A 20 -0.82 9.18 1.33
CA PHE A 20 0.55 8.96 1.79
C PHE A 20 0.56 8.37 3.19
N ALA A 21 1.39 7.35 3.41
CA ALA A 21 1.66 6.80 4.74
C ALA A 21 3.02 7.30 5.24
N LYS A 22 3.06 7.87 6.45
CA LYS A 22 4.33 8.30 7.09
C LYS A 22 5.10 7.15 7.72
N GLY A 23 4.41 6.08 8.08
CA GLY A 23 4.97 4.90 8.73
C GLY A 23 4.76 3.67 7.86
N MET A 24 5.40 2.59 8.27
CA MET A 24 5.23 1.28 7.65
C MET A 24 3.85 0.70 7.97
N ILE A 25 3.16 0.24 6.94
CA ILE A 25 2.01 -0.66 7.05
C ILE A 25 2.54 -2.08 7.18
N LYS A 26 2.03 -2.83 8.16
CA LYS A 26 2.34 -4.24 8.35
C LYS A 26 1.07 -5.05 8.24
N ALA A 27 1.08 -6.05 7.36
CA ALA A 27 -0.03 -6.97 7.13
C ALA A 27 0.52 -8.29 6.61
N ASP A 28 -0.11 -9.41 6.93
CA ASP A 28 0.32 -10.70 6.36
C ASP A 28 -0.02 -10.76 4.86
N ILE A 29 -1.25 -10.36 4.53
CA ILE A 29 -1.76 -10.20 3.16
C ILE A 29 -2.24 -8.76 3.02
N PHE A 30 -1.84 -8.08 1.94
CA PHE A 30 -2.24 -6.71 1.65
C PHE A 30 -2.79 -6.56 0.23
N ASP A 31 -3.98 -5.97 0.11
CA ASP A 31 -4.62 -5.63 -1.16
C ASP A 31 -4.59 -4.11 -1.38
N LEU A 32 -4.22 -3.68 -2.58
CA LEU A 32 -4.03 -2.29 -2.93
C LEU A 32 -4.58 -1.98 -4.32
N GLU A 33 -5.66 -1.21 -4.37
CA GLU A 33 -6.21 -0.69 -5.61
C GLU A 33 -5.89 0.81 -5.78
N VAL A 34 -5.27 1.19 -6.90
CA VAL A 34 -4.99 2.60 -7.23
C VAL A 34 -5.48 2.93 -8.64
N SER A 35 -6.54 3.72 -8.74
CA SER A 35 -7.25 3.97 -10.00
C SER A 35 -7.52 5.46 -10.28
N SER A 36 -8.00 5.77 -11.49
CA SER A 36 -8.61 7.06 -11.84
C SER A 36 -7.72 8.28 -11.59
N GLY A 37 -6.47 8.26 -12.03
CA GLY A 37 -5.53 9.38 -11.88
C GLY A 37 -5.06 9.62 -10.45
N SER A 38 -5.21 8.64 -9.56
CA SER A 38 -4.85 8.78 -8.15
C SER A 38 -3.37 8.52 -7.89
N TYR A 39 -2.89 9.04 -6.76
CA TYR A 39 -1.50 8.94 -6.33
C TYR A 39 -1.42 8.26 -4.96
N CYS A 40 -0.63 7.20 -4.86
CA CYS A 40 -0.40 6.50 -3.60
C CYS A 40 1.10 6.38 -3.31
N THR A 41 1.52 6.69 -2.08
CA THR A 41 2.89 6.48 -1.61
C THR A 41 2.90 5.85 -0.23
N ILE A 42 3.36 4.60 -0.13
CA ILE A 42 3.36 3.85 1.12
C ILE A 42 4.66 3.04 1.31
N ILE A 43 4.93 2.72 2.56
CA ILE A 43 5.96 1.76 2.96
C ILE A 43 5.22 0.53 3.50
N LEU A 44 5.48 -0.64 2.96
CA LEU A 44 4.76 -1.88 3.27
C LEU A 44 5.75 -2.97 3.71
N SER A 45 5.35 -3.77 4.68
CA SER A 45 5.98 -5.06 4.97
C SER A 45 4.87 -6.11 5.06
N SER A 46 4.86 -7.01 4.09
CA SER A 46 3.86 -8.06 3.96
C SER A 46 4.46 -9.35 3.43
N ASP A 47 3.83 -10.48 3.76
CA ASP A 47 4.21 -11.78 3.20
C ASP A 47 3.62 -11.94 1.79
N PHE A 48 2.42 -11.41 1.57
CA PHE A 48 1.73 -11.39 0.27
C PHE A 48 1.17 -10.01 -0.02
N LEU A 49 1.30 -9.59 -1.28
CA LEU A 49 0.82 -8.32 -1.78
C LEU A 49 0.09 -8.55 -3.11
N ASP A 50 -1.15 -8.07 -3.19
CA ASP A 50 -1.90 -7.92 -4.44
C ASP A 50 -2.05 -6.43 -4.77
N VAL A 51 -1.85 -6.07 -6.04
CA VAL A 51 -1.87 -4.68 -6.49
C VAL A 51 -2.62 -4.56 -7.81
N GLU A 52 -3.72 -3.83 -7.80
CA GLU A 52 -4.46 -3.45 -8.99
C GLU A 52 -4.26 -1.96 -9.29
N MET A 53 -3.82 -1.65 -10.51
CA MET A 53 -3.61 -0.26 -10.96
C MET A 53 -4.26 0.01 -12.31
N SER A 54 -4.96 1.14 -12.42
CA SER A 54 -5.62 1.53 -13.67
C SER A 54 -5.61 3.04 -13.97
N SER A 55 -5.74 3.37 -15.26
CA SER A 55 -6.00 4.69 -15.86
C SER A 55 -5.32 5.89 -15.18
N GLY A 56 -4.05 6.12 -15.53
CA GLY A 56 -3.32 7.35 -15.18
C GLY A 56 -2.93 7.49 -13.71
N SER A 57 -3.12 6.44 -12.91
CA SER A 57 -2.68 6.40 -11.52
C SER A 57 -1.17 6.20 -11.40
N MET A 58 -0.65 6.54 -10.22
CA MET A 58 0.75 6.37 -9.86
C MET A 58 0.86 5.80 -8.46
N LEU A 59 1.66 4.74 -8.33
CA LEU A 59 2.00 4.11 -7.06
C LEU A 59 3.51 4.18 -6.85
N THR A 60 3.92 4.66 -5.69
CA THR A 60 5.28 4.51 -5.17
C THR A 60 5.23 3.61 -3.94
N LEU A 61 5.71 2.39 -4.10
CA LEU A 61 5.74 1.38 -3.05
C LEU A 61 7.17 1.13 -2.60
N TYR A 62 7.43 1.26 -1.30
CA TYR A 62 8.67 0.80 -0.68
C TYR A 62 8.35 -0.46 0.13
N GLU A 63 8.76 -1.61 -0.37
CA GLU A 63 8.51 -2.88 0.30
C GLU A 63 9.74 -3.32 1.11
N GLU A 64 9.55 -3.62 2.39
CA GLU A 64 10.60 -4.19 3.25
C GLU A 64 10.37 -5.70 3.41
N GLN A 65 11.19 -6.47 2.69
CA GLN A 65 11.23 -7.93 2.77
C GLN A 65 12.09 -8.35 3.98
N ILE A 66 11.50 -9.00 4.98
CA ILE A 66 12.26 -9.62 6.07
C ILE A 66 12.87 -10.91 5.54
N LEU A 67 14.16 -10.89 5.21
CA LEU A 67 14.91 -12.08 4.80
C LEU A 67 14.94 -13.10 5.97
N ARG A 68 14.09 -14.12 5.90
CA ARG A 68 14.15 -15.27 6.83
C ARG A 68 15.21 -16.26 6.35
N ILE A 69 16.38 -16.26 6.99
CA ILE A 69 17.35 -17.36 6.85
C ILE A 69 16.85 -18.54 7.68
N LEU A 70 16.30 -19.55 7.02
CA LEU A 70 16.03 -20.86 7.63
C LEU A 70 17.39 -21.56 7.83
N LYS A 71 17.74 -21.84 9.08
CA LYS A 71 18.88 -22.70 9.44
C LYS A 71 18.46 -24.16 9.49
#